data_AF-A0A165SJ60-F1
#
_entry.id   AF-A0A165SJ60-F1
#
_cell.length_a   1.000
_cell.length_b   1.000
_cell.length_c   1.000
_cell.angle_alpha   90.00
_cell.angle_beta   90.00
_cell.angle_gamma   90.00
#
_symmetry.space_group_name_H-M   'P 1'
#
loop_
_entity.id
_entity.type
_entity.pdbx_description
1 polymer ?
#
loop_
_entity_poly.entity_id
_entity_poly.type
_entity_poly.pdbx_seq_one_letter_code
_entity_poly.pdbx_strand_id
1 'polypeptide(L)'
;MLSSSVQITITYLILVVVSALFAESSKALLAWYLVIGVVTFFVYAKDKRAAINGNWRVPEKTLHIFSVAGGWLGALIAQDKLRHKTQKQPFRAIYWLTVVINVAAFVWTLTPSGQAIFDRWLSDLVSYF
;
A
#
# COMPACT_ATOMS: atom_id res chain seq x y z
N MET A 1 21.65 0.82 -10.56
CA MET A 1 21.30 1.07 -9.14
C MET A 1 19.78 1.05 -9.01
N LEU A 2 19.20 0.33 -8.04
CA LEU A 2 17.75 0.33 -7.78
C LEU A 2 17.30 1.73 -7.33
N SER A 3 16.12 2.19 -7.74
CA SER A 3 15.59 3.47 -7.25
C SER A 3 15.19 3.36 -5.79
N SER A 4 15.26 4.48 -5.04
CA SER A 4 14.92 4.52 -3.62
C SER A 4 13.50 4.02 -3.34
N SER A 5 12.55 4.28 -4.24
CA SER A 5 11.18 3.75 -4.15
C SER A 5 11.12 2.23 -4.17
N VAL A 6 11.93 1.59 -5.03
CA VAL A 6 12.01 0.13 -5.09
C VAL A 6 12.71 -0.43 -3.86
N GLN A 7 13.77 0.23 -3.39
CA GLN A 7 14.45 -0.16 -2.14
C GLN A 7 13.50 -0.11 -0.94
N ILE A 8 12.75 0.99 -0.76
CA ILE A 8 11.75 1.13 0.32
C ILE A 8 10.70 0.02 0.22
N THR A 9 10.23 -0.27 -1.00
CA THR A 9 9.22 -1.31 -1.21
C THR A 9 9.75 -2.69 -0.83
N ILE A 10 10.94 -3.04 -1.29
CA ILE A 10 11.58 -4.32 -0.98
C ILE A 10 11.81 -4.43 0.52
N THR A 11 12.38 -3.42 1.16
CA THR A 11 12.62 -3.42 2.61
C THR A 11 11.32 -3.63 3.39
N TYR A 12 10.26 -2.91 3.04
CA TYR A 12 8.98 -3.07 3.73
C TYR A 12 8.38 -4.47 3.52
N LEU A 13 8.40 -5.00 2.29
CA LEU A 13 7.92 -6.35 2.01
C LEU A 13 8.74 -7.42 2.74
N ILE A 14 10.06 -7.24 2.86
CA ILE A 14 10.92 -8.13 3.65
C ILE A 14 10.48 -8.10 5.12
N LEU A 15 10.24 -6.92 5.70
CA LEU A 15 9.77 -6.83 7.09
C LEU A 15 8.43 -7.54 7.29
N VAL A 16 7.50 -7.41 6.33
CA VAL A 16 6.22 -8.12 6.36
C VAL A 16 6.41 -9.64 6.22
N VAL A 17 7.28 -10.09 5.31
CA VAL A 17 7.61 -11.52 5.15
C VAL A 17 8.23 -12.07 6.43
N VAL A 18 9.19 -11.38 7.03
CA VAL A 18 9.81 -11.77 8.30
C VAL A 18 8.74 -11.89 9.38
N SER A 19 7.86 -10.90 9.51
CA SER A 19 6.72 -10.98 10.45
C SER A 19 5.82 -12.20 10.17
N ALA A 20 5.56 -12.53 8.90
CA ALA A 20 4.76 -13.68 8.48
C ALA A 20 5.40 -15.05 8.77
N LEU A 21 6.69 -15.09 9.12
CA LEU A 21 7.35 -16.31 9.61
C LEU A 21 7.08 -16.57 11.10
N PHE A 22 6.72 -15.53 11.86
CA PHE A 22 6.49 -15.62 13.31
C PHE A 22 5.00 -15.56 13.68
N ALA A 23 4.16 -14.93 12.85
CA ALA A 23 2.72 -14.81 13.06
C ALA A 23 1.95 -15.29 11.82
N GLU A 24 1.09 -16.30 12.00
CA GLU A 24 0.31 -16.89 10.90
C GLU A 24 -0.63 -15.87 10.24
N SER A 25 -1.24 -14.99 11.03
CA SER A 25 -2.10 -13.91 10.53
C SER A 25 -1.37 -12.90 9.66
N SER A 26 -0.07 -12.71 9.85
CA SER A 26 0.76 -11.84 8.99
C SER A 26 0.89 -12.36 7.56
N LYS A 27 0.59 -13.64 7.27
CA LYS A 27 0.51 -14.15 5.90
C LYS A 27 -0.63 -13.51 5.11
N ALA A 28 -1.77 -13.29 5.77
CA ALA A 28 -2.91 -12.60 5.16
C ALA A 28 -2.57 -11.14 4.83
N LEU A 29 -1.83 -10.46 5.73
CA LEU A 29 -1.33 -9.10 5.48
C LEU A 29 -0.38 -9.05 4.27
N LEU A 30 0.53 -10.01 4.15
CA LEU A 30 1.45 -10.08 3.00
C LEU A 30 0.67 -10.22 1.68
N ALA A 31 -0.26 -11.19 1.62
CA ALA A 31 -1.09 -11.39 0.44
C ALA A 31 -1.89 -10.12 0.10
N TRP A 32 -2.46 -9.47 1.12
CA TRP A 32 -3.19 -8.22 0.96
C TRP A 32 -2.31 -7.13 0.35
N TYR A 33 -1.13 -6.83 0.93
CA TYR A 33 -0.21 -5.81 0.43
C TYR A 33 0.21 -6.05 -1.03
N LEU A 34 0.43 -7.31 -1.42
CA LEU A 34 0.76 -7.66 -2.80
C LEU A 34 -0.41 -7.38 -3.75
N VAL A 35 -1.61 -7.86 -3.42
CA VAL A 35 -2.80 -7.70 -4.27
C VAL A 35 -3.17 -6.23 -4.40
N ILE A 36 -3.36 -5.54 -3.28
CA ILE A 36 -3.77 -4.13 -3.30
C ILE A 36 -2.68 -3.24 -3.91
N GLY A 37 -1.40 -3.59 -3.73
CA GLY A 37 -0.26 -2.91 -4.36
C GLY A 37 -0.30 -3.02 -5.88
N VAL A 38 -0.49 -4.23 -6.42
CA VAL A 38 -0.60 -4.44 -7.87
C VAL A 38 -1.80 -3.69 -8.45
N VAL A 39 -2.97 -3.80 -7.81
CA VAL A 39 -4.17 -3.07 -8.23
C VAL A 39 -3.90 -1.56 -8.25
N THR A 40 -3.31 -1.02 -7.18
CA THR A 40 -3.02 0.41 -7.07
C THR A 40 -2.04 0.89 -8.14
N PHE A 41 -1.02 0.10 -8.46
CA PHE A 41 -0.10 0.42 -9.56
C PHE A 41 -0.85 0.57 -10.89
N PHE A 42 -1.76 -0.37 -11.21
CA PHE A 42 -2.55 -0.29 -12.44
C PHE A 42 -3.53 0.88 -12.45
N VAL A 43 -4.12 1.24 -11.31
CA VAL A 43 -4.95 2.44 -11.19
C VAL A 43 -4.15 3.71 -11.51
N TYR A 44 -2.92 3.82 -11.00
CA TYR A 44 -2.02 4.94 -11.35
C TYR A 44 -1.61 4.92 -12.83
N ALA A 45 -1.33 3.74 -13.39
CA ALA A 45 -1.02 3.59 -14.81
C ALA A 45 -2.18 4.03 -15.70
N LYS A 46 -3.42 3.68 -15.33
CA LYS A 46 -4.64 4.14 -16.01
C LYS A 46 -4.80 5.66 -15.89
N ASP A 47 -4.61 6.25 -14.71
CA ASP A 47 -4.68 7.71 -14.53
C ASP A 47 -3.65 8.44 -15.40
N LYS A 48 -2.41 7.92 -15.50
CA LYS A 48 -1.40 8.50 -16.38
C LYS A 48 -1.80 8.43 -17.85
N ARG A 49 -2.29 7.28 -18.32
CA ARG A 49 -2.76 7.13 -19.72
C ARG A 49 -3.93 8.07 -20.01
N ALA A 50 -4.88 8.21 -19.07
CA ALA A 50 -5.98 9.15 -19.22
C ALA A 50 -5.49 10.60 -19.31
N ALA A 51 -4.49 10.98 -18.50
CA ALA A 51 -3.89 12.31 -18.53
C ALA A 51 -3.20 12.63 -19.88
N ILE A 52 -2.55 11.66 -20.50
CA ILE A 52 -1.89 11.81 -21.81
C ILE A 52 -2.93 11.93 -22.93
N ASN A 53 -3.98 11.11 -22.88
CA ASN A 53 -4.98 11.02 -23.94
C ASN A 53 -6.11 12.05 -23.81
N GLY A 54 -6.09 12.92 -22.81
CA GLY A 54 -7.18 13.88 -22.54
C GLY A 54 -8.47 13.23 -22.05
N ASN A 55 -8.42 11.98 -21.59
CA ASN A 55 -9.59 11.26 -21.08
C ASN A 55 -9.89 11.63 -19.62
N TRP A 56 -11.07 11.23 -19.14
CA TRP A 56 -11.45 11.38 -17.74
C TRP A 56 -10.43 10.73 -16.80
N ARG A 57 -9.92 11.53 -15.87
CA ARG A 57 -8.85 11.14 -14.92
C ARG A 57 -9.41 10.49 -13.66
N VAL A 58 -8.59 9.70 -12.98
CA VAL A 58 -8.98 9.11 -11.69
C VAL A 58 -8.93 10.21 -10.62
N PRO A 59 -9.99 10.40 -9.81
CA PRO A 59 -9.99 11.38 -8.73
C PRO A 59 -8.82 11.14 -7.75
N GLU A 60 -8.15 12.21 -7.32
CA GLU A 60 -7.01 12.10 -6.40
C GLU A 60 -7.40 11.42 -5.07
N LYS A 61 -8.63 11.66 -4.59
CA LYS A 61 -9.20 10.98 -3.42
C LYS A 61 -9.16 9.45 -3.58
N THR A 62 -9.52 8.93 -4.74
CA THR A 62 -9.51 7.49 -5.01
C THR A 62 -8.09 6.92 -4.91
N LEU A 63 -7.09 7.62 -5.46
CA LEU A 63 -5.69 7.20 -5.37
C LEU A 63 -5.19 7.14 -3.93
N HIS A 64 -5.58 8.12 -3.10
CA HIS A 64 -5.26 8.12 -1.67
C HIS A 64 -5.99 7.03 -0.91
N ILE A 65 -7.26 6.74 -1.22
CA ILE A 65 -8.01 5.62 -0.61
C ILE A 65 -7.29 4.30 -0.86
N PHE A 66 -6.90 4.03 -2.12
CA PHE A 66 -6.13 2.83 -2.46
C PHE A 66 -4.79 2.79 -1.70
N SER A 67 -4.12 3.94 -1.56
CA SER A 67 -2.86 4.01 -0.82
C SER A 67 -3.04 3.70 0.67
N VAL A 68 -4.04 4.29 1.34
CA VAL A 68 -4.37 4.01 2.75
C VAL A 68 -4.75 2.55 2.96
N ALA A 69 -5.52 1.96 2.03
CA ALA A 69 -5.95 0.56 2.11
C ALA A 69 -4.81 -0.47 2.00
N GLY A 70 -3.54 -0.02 1.84
CA GLY A 70 -2.37 -0.89 1.73
C GLY A 70 -1.65 -0.75 0.38
N GLY A 71 -2.25 -0.06 -0.58
CA GLY A 71 -1.72 0.11 -1.94
C GLY A 71 -0.54 1.06 -2.06
N TRP A 72 -0.09 1.65 -0.94
CA TRP A 72 0.94 2.69 -0.93
C TRP A 72 2.26 2.24 -1.59
N LEU A 73 2.65 0.98 -1.46
CA LEU A 73 3.84 0.43 -2.14
C LEU A 73 3.71 0.47 -3.67
N GLY A 74 2.56 0.02 -4.19
CA GLY A 74 2.26 0.07 -5.62
C GLY A 74 2.17 1.50 -6.13
N ALA A 75 1.59 2.41 -5.35
CA ALA A 75 1.59 3.84 -5.62
C ALA A 75 3.01 4.43 -5.63
N LEU A 76 3.89 4.05 -4.72
CA LEU A 76 5.29 4.53 -4.66
C LEU A 76 6.05 4.15 -5.94
N ILE A 77 5.94 2.88 -6.35
CA ILE A 77 6.56 2.36 -7.56
C ILE A 77 5.95 3.05 -8.79
N ALA A 78 4.63 3.21 -8.83
CA ALA A 78 3.95 3.87 -9.94
C ALA A 78 4.38 5.34 -10.07
N GLN A 79 4.46 6.10 -8.97
CA GLN A 79 4.92 7.48 -8.98
C GLN A 79 6.35 7.59 -9.53
N ASP A 80 7.26 6.72 -9.08
CA ASP A 80 8.67 6.70 -9.53
C ASP A 80 8.79 6.31 -11.01
N LYS A 81 8.24 5.15 -11.40
CA LYS A 81 8.37 4.60 -12.76
C LYS A 81 7.59 5.39 -13.80
N LEU A 82 6.40 5.86 -13.44
CA LEU A 82 5.54 6.62 -14.34
C LEU A 82 5.83 8.12 -14.26
N ARG A 83 6.67 8.59 -13.33
CA ARG A 83 6.96 10.02 -13.10
C ARG A 83 5.68 10.85 -12.98
N HIS A 84 4.65 10.25 -12.37
CA HIS A 84 3.31 10.82 -12.30
C HIS A 84 3.02 11.26 -10.88
N LYS A 85 2.62 12.54 -10.72
CA LYS A 85 2.28 13.13 -9.41
C LYS A 85 3.39 13.00 -8.34
N THR A 86 4.65 13.13 -8.76
CA THR A 86 5.83 13.06 -7.88
C THR A 86 6.16 14.35 -7.13
N GLN A 87 5.74 15.51 -7.64
CA GLN A 87 6.06 16.82 -7.07
C GLN A 87 4.84 17.71 -6.78
N LYS A 88 3.64 17.32 -7.26
CA LYS A 88 2.42 18.11 -7.09
C LYS A 88 2.00 18.10 -5.62
N GLN A 89 2.08 19.26 -4.95
CA GLN A 89 1.40 19.48 -3.68
C GLN A 89 -0.05 19.88 -3.95
N PRO A 90 -1.03 19.46 -3.12
CA PRO A 90 -0.90 18.73 -1.84
C PRO A 90 -0.78 17.20 -1.98
N PHE A 91 -0.86 16.65 -3.20
CA PHE A 91 -0.93 15.20 -3.43
C PHE A 91 0.22 14.43 -2.77
N ARG A 92 1.47 14.92 -2.87
CA ARG A 92 2.63 14.26 -2.27
C ARG A 92 2.55 14.21 -0.74
N ALA A 93 2.12 15.30 -0.09
CA ALA A 93 1.95 15.34 1.36
C ALA A 93 0.88 14.35 1.84
N ILE A 94 -0.29 14.34 1.19
CA ILE A 94 -1.38 13.41 1.52
C ILE A 94 -0.92 11.97 1.29
N TYR A 95 -0.19 11.70 0.20
CA TYR A 95 0.39 10.39 -0.04
C TYR A 95 1.30 9.93 1.10
N TRP A 96 2.23 10.77 1.57
CA TRP A 96 3.11 10.41 2.69
C TRP A 96 2.34 10.18 4.00
N LEU A 97 1.24 10.88 4.23
CA LEU A 97 0.35 10.57 5.34
C LEU A 97 -0.19 9.12 5.26
N THR A 98 -0.55 8.66 4.05
CA THR A 98 -0.99 7.27 3.85
C THR A 98 0.11 6.24 4.16
N VAL A 99 1.37 6.59 3.88
CA VAL A 99 2.54 5.75 4.22
C VAL A 99 2.70 5.66 5.73
N VAL A 100 2.65 6.79 6.44
CA VAL A 100 2.75 6.83 7.90
C VAL A 100 1.65 6.00 8.55
N ILE A 101 0.40 6.10 8.08
CA ILE A 101 -0.72 5.30 8.58
C ILE A 101 -0.43 3.80 8.41
N ASN A 102 0.05 3.38 7.24
CA ASN A 102 0.36 1.97 6.97
C ASN A 102 1.52 1.44 7.80
N VAL A 103 2.58 2.25 7.98
CA VAL A 103 3.71 1.88 8.83
C VAL A 103 3.27 1.78 10.29
N ALA A 104 2.47 2.73 10.78
CA ALA A 104 1.94 2.70 12.15
C ALA A 104 1.04 1.47 12.39
N ALA A 105 0.15 1.15 11.44
CA ALA A 105 -0.68 -0.04 11.50
C ALA A 105 0.16 -1.33 11.52
N PHE A 106 1.18 -1.43 10.65
CA PHE A 106 2.07 -2.58 10.65
C PHE A 106 2.86 -2.71 11.96
N VAL A 107 3.43 -1.62 12.49
CA VAL A 107 4.13 -1.64 13.78
C VAL A 107 3.18 -2.07 14.90
N TRP A 108 1.92 -1.63 14.89
CA TRP A 108 0.93 -2.08 15.85
C TRP A 108 0.69 -3.59 15.78
N THR A 109 0.65 -4.19 14.58
CA THR A 109 0.54 -5.66 14.42
C THR A 109 1.76 -6.45 14.91
N LEU A 110 2.88 -5.80 15.22
CA LEU A 110 4.03 -6.46 15.85
C LEU A 110 3.90 -6.54 17.38
N THR A 111 2.91 -5.87 17.97
CA THR A 111 2.66 -5.92 19.41
C THR A 111 1.76 -7.11 19.78
N PRO A 112 1.89 -7.70 20.99
CA PRO A 112 1.04 -8.81 21.41
C PRO A 112 -0.46 -8.46 21.39
N SER A 113 -0.82 -7.25 21.80
CA SER A 113 -2.21 -6.77 21.76
C SER A 113 -2.72 -6.57 20.33
N GLY A 114 -1.87 -6.04 19.45
CA GLY A 114 -2.19 -5.88 18.04
C GLY A 114 -2.43 -7.22 17.33
N GLN A 115 -1.58 -8.22 17.58
CA GLN A 115 -1.77 -9.57 17.06
C GLN A 115 -3.08 -10.18 17.54
N ALA A 116 -3.35 -10.15 18.85
CA ALA A 116 -4.57 -10.73 19.40
C ALA A 116 -5.86 -10.11 18.81
N ILE A 117 -5.87 -8.79 18.60
CA ILE A 117 -7.02 -8.09 18.00
C ILE A 117 -7.10 -8.40 16.50
N PHE A 118 -5.97 -8.35 15.80
CA PHE A 118 -5.92 -8.60 14.36
C PHE A 118 -6.34 -10.04 14.03
N ASP A 119 -5.89 -11.02 14.80
CA ASP A 119 -6.24 -12.43 14.65
C ASP A 119 -7.73 -12.65 14.83
N ARG A 120 -8.33 -12.05 15.88
CA ARG A 120 -9.78 -12.10 16.11
C ARG A 120 -10.55 -11.49 14.95
N TRP A 121 -10.14 -10.30 14.52
CA TRP A 121 -10.80 -9.62 13.41
C TRP A 121 -10.70 -10.42 12.10
N LEU A 122 -9.54 -11.02 11.84
CA LEU A 122 -9.32 -11.85 10.67
C LEU A 122 -10.17 -13.12 10.73
N SER A 123 -10.23 -13.79 11.89
CA SER A 123 -11.07 -14.98 12.06
C SER A 123 -12.56 -14.67 11.90
N ASP A 124 -13.03 -13.57 12.48
CA ASP A 124 -14.42 -13.12 12.35
C ASP A 124 -14.74 -12.87 10.88
N LEU A 125 -13.90 -12.13 10.16
CA LEU A 125 -14.08 -11.90 8.73
C LEU A 125 -14.14 -13.19 7.90
N VAL A 126 -13.19 -14.10 8.11
CA VAL A 126 -13.16 -15.37 7.39
C VAL A 126 -14.40 -16.21 7.69
N SER A 127 -14.93 -16.16 8.92
CA SER A 127 -16.13 -16.90 9.30
C SER A 127 -17.42 -16.42 8.64
N TYR A 128 -17.45 -15.22 8.05
CA TYR A 128 -18.60 -14.73 7.28
C TYR A 128 -18.62 -15.26 5.83
N PHE A 129 -17.56 -15.92 5.37
CA PHE A 129 -17.43 -16.49 4.02
C PHE A 129 -17.38 -18.02 4.05
#